data_AF-A0AAJ1KNG0-F1
#
_entry.id   AF-A0AAJ1KNG0-F1
#
_cell.length_a   1.000
_cell.length_b   1.000
_cell.length_c   1.000
_cell.angle_alpha   90.00
_cell.angle_beta   90.00
_cell.angle_gamma   90.00
#
_symmetry.space_group_name_H-M   'P 1'
#
loop_
_entity.id
_entity.type
_entity.pdbx_description
1 polymer ?
#
loop_
_entity_poly.entity_id
_entity_poly.type
_entity_poly.pdbx_seq_one_letter_code
_entity_poly.pdbx_strand_id
1 'polypeptide(L)'
;AREIIDREVRHLSRFAHHLPTSLKLGAMLEVPSLLFQLDELMKAGDFVSVGSNDLFQFVMAVDRGNTQLANRFDTLSAPFLRVLK
;
A
#
# COMPACT_ATOMS: atom_id res chain seq x y z
N ALA A 1 -1.87 10.97 -10.31
CA ALA A 1 -1.25 9.63 -10.39
C ALA A 1 -1.56 8.93 -11.72
N ARG A 2 -2.84 8.66 -12.03
CA ARG A 2 -3.22 8.00 -13.31
C ARG A 2 -2.75 8.75 -14.55
N GLU A 3 -2.87 10.08 -14.56
CA GLU A 3 -2.38 10.92 -15.65
C GLU A 3 -0.88 10.76 -15.95
N ILE A 4 -0.06 10.52 -14.92
CA ILE A 4 1.39 10.29 -15.06
C ILE A 4 1.62 8.94 -15.76
N ILE A 5 0.92 7.88 -15.31
CA ILE A 5 0.98 6.56 -15.96
C ILE A 5 0.53 6.66 -17.42
N ASP A 6 -0.58 7.36 -17.69
CA ASP A 6 -1.11 7.52 -19.05
C ASP A 6 -0.12 8.26 -19.96
N ARG A 7 0.63 9.23 -19.41
CA ARG A 7 1.70 9.90 -20.13
C ARG A 7 2.83 8.94 -20.51
N GLU A 8 3.24 8.07 -19.59
CA GLU A 8 4.28 7.06 -19.87
C GLU A 8 3.80 6.01 -20.87
N VAL A 9 2.55 5.56 -20.79
CA VAL A 9 1.95 4.64 -21.77
C VAL A 9 1.96 5.28 -23.18
N ARG A 10 1.59 6.56 -23.29
CA ARG A 10 1.67 7.31 -24.56
C ARG A 10 3.09 7.52 -25.05
N HIS A 11 4.06 7.61 -24.14
CA HIS A 11 5.46 7.72 -24.53
C HIS A 11 5.97 6.41 -25.11
N LEU A 12 5.74 5.30 -24.41
CA LEU A 12 6.18 3.95 -24.80
C LEU A 12 5.50 3.42 -26.06
N SER A 13 4.25 3.86 -26.34
CA SER A 13 3.56 3.47 -27.58
C SER A 13 4.28 3.92 -28.85
N ARG A 14 5.11 4.96 -28.77
CA ARG A 14 5.87 5.51 -29.91
C ARG A 14 7.08 4.64 -30.30
N PHE A 15 7.52 3.74 -29.42
CA PHE A 15 8.71 2.90 -29.60
C PHE A 15 8.39 1.44 -29.92
N ALA A 16 7.14 1.15 -30.34
CA ALA A 16 6.66 -0.19 -30.72
C ALA A 16 6.80 -1.27 -29.63
N HIS A 17 6.80 -0.86 -28.34
CA HIS A 17 6.80 -1.80 -27.22
C HIS A 17 5.43 -2.47 -27.04
N HIS A 18 5.44 -3.72 -26.58
CA HIS A 18 4.21 -4.41 -26.16
C HIS A 18 3.69 -3.76 -24.88
N LEU A 19 2.53 -3.09 -25.00
CA LEU A 19 1.85 -2.46 -23.88
C LEU A 19 0.84 -3.42 -23.24
N PRO A 20 0.63 -3.33 -21.91
CA PRO A 20 -0.41 -4.09 -21.25
C PRO A 20 -1.80 -3.66 -21.74
N THR A 21 -2.69 -4.62 -21.91
CA THR A 21 -4.09 -4.37 -22.36
C THR A 21 -4.94 -3.69 -21.29
N SER A 22 -4.59 -3.89 -20.01
CA SER A 22 -5.22 -3.20 -18.88
C SER A 22 -4.18 -2.91 -17.81
N LEU A 23 -4.31 -1.76 -17.15
CA LEU A 23 -3.46 -1.32 -16.05
C LEU A 23 -4.34 -1.01 -14.85
N LYS A 24 -4.17 -1.80 -13.79
CA LYS A 24 -4.77 -1.53 -12.49
C LYS A 24 -3.79 -0.72 -11.65
N LEU A 25 -4.26 0.40 -11.11
CA LEU A 25 -3.50 1.27 -10.23
C LEU A 25 -4.07 1.17 -8.83
N GLY A 26 -3.26 0.67 -7.91
CA GLY A 26 -3.61 0.57 -6.50
C GLY A 26 -2.78 1.48 -5.63
N ALA A 27 -3.10 1.48 -4.35
CA ALA A 27 -2.34 2.17 -3.32
C ALA A 27 -1.78 1.18 -2.29
N MET A 28 -0.62 1.50 -1.72
CA MET A 28 -0.07 0.74 -0.60
C MET A 28 -0.70 1.26 0.70
N LEU A 29 -1.32 0.37 1.46
CA LEU A 29 -1.91 0.65 2.76
C LEU A 29 -0.84 0.43 3.84
N GLU A 30 -0.09 1.49 4.13
CA GLU A 30 1.03 1.47 5.07
C GLU A 30 0.89 2.52 6.19
N VAL A 31 0.07 3.56 6.00
CA VAL A 31 -0.15 4.63 6.97
C VAL A 31 -1.50 4.42 7.68
N PRO A 32 -1.57 4.46 9.02
CA PRO A 32 -2.82 4.20 9.75
C PRO A 32 -3.98 5.12 9.39
N SER A 33 -3.72 6.38 9.01
CA SER A 33 -4.78 7.32 8.61
C SER A 33 -5.61 6.82 7.42
N LEU A 34 -5.00 6.05 6.52
CA LEU A 34 -5.66 5.50 5.34
C LEU A 34 -6.70 4.42 5.70
N LEU A 35 -6.61 3.79 6.88
CA LEU A 35 -7.63 2.86 7.37
C LEU A 35 -8.98 3.56 7.57
N PHE A 36 -8.94 4.81 8.03
CA PHE A 36 -10.16 5.61 8.25
C PHE A 36 -10.71 6.23 6.96
N GLN A 37 -9.92 6.24 5.88
CA GLN A 37 -10.28 6.80 4.58
C GLN A 37 -10.31 5.73 3.48
N LEU A 38 -10.48 4.46 3.88
CA LEU A 38 -10.36 3.33 2.96
C LEU A 38 -11.46 3.39 1.88
N ASP A 39 -12.67 3.80 2.25
CA ASP A 39 -13.80 3.94 1.32
C ASP A 39 -13.53 5.01 0.25
N GLU A 40 -12.94 6.14 0.64
CA GLU A 40 -12.51 7.18 -0.30
C GLU A 40 -11.36 6.71 -1.18
N LEU A 41 -10.38 6.01 -0.60
CA LEU A 41 -9.24 5.47 -1.33
C LEU A 41 -9.68 4.45 -2.39
N MET A 42 -10.61 3.56 -2.04
CA MET A 42 -11.17 2.56 -2.95
C MET A 42 -12.03 3.16 -4.07
N LYS A 43 -12.55 4.38 -3.92
CA LYS A 43 -13.19 5.12 -5.02
C LYS A 43 -12.18 5.65 -6.04
N ALA A 44 -10.91 5.84 -5.63
CA ALA A 44 -9.85 6.41 -6.47
C ALA A 44 -8.88 5.38 -7.07
N GLY A 45 -8.73 4.22 -6.43
CA GLY A 45 -7.83 3.14 -6.83
C GLY A 45 -8.56 1.84 -7.19
N ASP A 46 -7.91 1.00 -7.98
CA ASP A 46 -8.44 -0.30 -8.43
C ASP A 46 -8.27 -1.40 -7.38
N PHE A 47 -7.29 -1.25 -6.48
CA PHE A 47 -7.00 -2.17 -5.38
C PHE A 47 -6.16 -1.49 -4.30
N VAL A 48 -6.02 -2.16 -3.15
CA VAL A 48 -5.04 -1.81 -2.12
C VAL A 48 -4.12 -2.99 -1.86
N SER A 49 -2.86 -2.69 -1.55
CA SER A 49 -1.88 -3.68 -1.11
C SER A 49 -1.44 -3.33 0.30
N VAL A 50 -1.57 -4.25 1.24
CA VAL A 50 -1.19 -3.99 2.64
C VAL A 50 0.33 -3.99 2.77
N GLY A 51 0.90 -2.84 3.14
CA GLY A 51 2.30 -2.71 3.55
C GLY A 51 2.43 -3.13 5.02
N SER A 52 2.31 -4.43 5.30
CA SER A 52 2.14 -4.94 6.68
C SER A 52 3.26 -4.54 7.63
N ASN A 53 4.49 -4.40 7.13
CA ASN A 53 5.64 -3.99 7.93
C ASN A 53 5.45 -2.58 8.52
N ASP A 54 5.25 -1.60 7.64
CA ASP A 54 5.16 -0.19 8.03
C ASP A 54 3.83 0.11 8.72
N LEU A 55 2.74 -0.52 8.25
CA LEU A 55 1.45 -0.42 8.90
C LEU A 55 1.52 -0.92 10.35
N PHE A 56 2.16 -2.07 10.60
CA PHE A 56 2.37 -2.56 11.96
C PHE A 56 3.19 -1.57 12.78
N GLN A 57 4.30 -1.08 12.20
CA GLN A 57 5.22 -0.17 12.86
C GLN A 57 4.49 1.08 13.40
N PHE A 58 3.62 1.67 12.58
CA PHE A 58 2.87 2.86 12.94
C PHE A 58 1.65 2.59 13.83
N VAL A 59 0.91 1.49 13.59
CA VAL A 59 -0.26 1.12 14.42
C VAL A 59 0.17 0.77 15.84
N MET A 60 1.27 0.02 15.99
CA MET A 60 1.71 -0.49 17.29
C MET A 60 2.77 0.41 17.95
N ALA A 61 3.24 1.44 17.26
CA ALA A 61 4.34 2.31 17.70
C ALA A 61 5.61 1.53 18.09
N VAL A 62 5.92 0.48 17.33
CA VAL A 62 7.08 -0.40 17.56
C VAL A 62 8.01 -0.32 16.36
N ASP A 63 9.21 0.21 16.55
CA ASP A 63 10.25 0.18 15.52
C ASP A 63 10.97 -1.18 15.49
N ARG A 64 10.86 -1.91 14.37
CA ARG A 64 11.55 -3.19 14.16
C ARG A 64 13.08 -3.07 14.07
N GLY A 65 13.59 -1.90 13.69
CA GLY A 65 15.03 -1.62 13.65
C GLY A 65 15.64 -1.40 15.03
N ASN A 66 14.80 -1.15 16.04
CA ASN A 66 15.25 -0.97 17.42
C ASN A 66 15.34 -2.32 18.13
N THR A 67 16.56 -2.77 18.42
CA THR A 67 16.83 -4.07 19.07
C THR A 67 16.16 -4.22 20.44
N GLN A 68 15.90 -3.11 21.15
CA GLN A 68 15.19 -3.13 22.44
C GLN A 68 13.69 -3.41 22.29
N LEU A 69 13.14 -3.21 21.09
CA LEU A 69 11.71 -3.33 20.78
C LEU A 69 11.40 -4.48 19.81
N ALA A 70 12.41 -5.14 19.23
CA ALA A 70 12.24 -6.21 18.25
C ALA A 70 11.35 -7.36 18.74
N ASN A 71 11.37 -7.66 20.04
CA ASN A 71 10.51 -8.69 20.65
C ASN A 71 9.03 -8.29 20.76
N ARG A 72 8.68 -7.02 20.55
CA ARG A 72 7.29 -6.51 20.54
C ARG A 72 6.69 -6.43 19.14
N PHE A 73 7.47 -6.76 18.11
CA PHE A 73 7.00 -6.78 16.71
C PHE A 73 6.27 -8.09 16.40
N ASP A 74 5.09 -8.29 16.99
CA ASP A 74 4.24 -9.46 16.77
C ASP A 74 3.14 -9.17 15.73
N THR A 75 3.45 -9.45 14.46
CA THR A 75 2.55 -9.26 13.32
C THR A 75 1.34 -10.20 13.31
N LEU A 76 1.30 -11.22 14.16
CA LEU A 76 0.18 -12.15 14.27
C LEU A 76 -0.69 -11.86 15.51
N SER A 77 -0.38 -10.78 16.23
CA SER A 77 -1.17 -10.36 17.38
C SER A 77 -2.63 -10.07 17.00
N ALA A 78 -3.56 -10.48 17.85
CA ALA A 78 -4.99 -10.31 17.61
C ALA A 78 -5.41 -8.83 17.35
N PRO A 79 -4.85 -7.80 18.02
CA PRO A 79 -5.16 -6.41 17.72
C PRO A 79 -4.79 -6.01 16.29
N PHE A 80 -3.62 -6.44 15.80
CA PHE A 80 -3.18 -6.11 14.45
C PHE A 80 -4.00 -6.86 13.39
N LEU A 81 -4.30 -8.14 13.62
CA LEU A 81 -5.17 -8.89 12.71
C LEU A 81 -6.59 -8.30 12.62
N ARG A 82 -7.10 -7.66 13.69
CA ARG A 82 -8.37 -6.92 13.64
C ARG A 82 -8.30 -5.66 12.78
N VAL A 83 -7.13 -5.04 12.66
CA VAL A 83 -6.93 -3.88 11.76
C VAL A 83 -6.99 -4.31 10.29
N LEU A 84 -6.58 -5.53 9.98
CA LEU A 84 -6.59 -6.08 8.62
C LEU A 84 -7.95 -6.66 8.19
N LYS A 85 -8.92 -6.73 9.09
CA LYS A 85 -10.23 -7.32 8.87
C LYS A 85 -11.21 -6.28 8.35
#